data_AF-A0A4T0AL35-F1
#
_entry.id   AF-A0A4T0AL35-F1
#
_cell.length_a   1.000
_cell.length_b   1.000
_cell.length_c   1.000
_cell.angle_alpha   90.00
_cell.angle_beta   90.00
_cell.angle_gamma   90.00
#
_symmetry.space_group_name_H-M   'P 1'
#
loop_
_entity.id
_entity.type
_entity.pdbx_description
1 polymer ?
#
loop_
_entity_poly.entity_id
_entity_poly.type
_entity_poly.pdbx_seq_one_letter_code
_entity_poly.pdbx_strand_id
1 'polypeptide(L)'
;MFNRNNIPTIPNPFGSGQQQPPPSRRPLQQAPPTYEQKPSRPSGRAMRLRPYQLKEPAFVFGNICAVSPQDFQPNPDGSDLYLLINGFFVISARIKQGFPGGHISMSDPQRTWMQIALTDEIDVQPYDAFAQGASSYLGNMDVEVGFAGKKSTEAPYDQDELAAAFIHNFRNQIFSPGQLLLMDYKGIPLRMIVKTVELVDLSMKAGSDTQGPTPDPRARGILTQETQINYYKDVKTGINIKGSNRRPAANSVVRPDFKFENMGIGGLDTEFAAIFRRAFASRIFPPGLADKLGIQHVRGILLYGPPGTGKTLIARQIGKMLNAREPKVINGPEVLNKYVGQSEENIRKLFADAEKEYKEKGDESGLHIIIFDELDAVCKQRGSGAGGGTGVGDSVVNQLLSKLDGVDQLNNILLIGMTNRKDMIDEDEKQSSILNLAERLRVVKGV
;
A
#
# COMPACT_ATOMS: atom_id res chain seq x y z
N MET A 1 -59.29 -39.05 -96.14
CA MET A 1 -60.49 -38.47 -95.48
C MET A 1 -60.10 -38.06 -94.06
N PHE A 2 -60.32 -36.78 -93.72
CA PHE A 2 -60.51 -36.15 -92.38
C PHE A 2 -59.59 -36.54 -91.19
N ASN A 3 -59.14 -35.67 -90.28
CA ASN A 3 -58.96 -34.21 -90.18
C ASN A 3 -58.18 -33.94 -88.86
N ARG A 4 -57.23 -32.98 -88.93
CA ARG A 4 -56.62 -32.04 -87.93
C ARG A 4 -56.80 -32.31 -86.41
N ASN A 5 -55.73 -32.44 -85.61
CA ASN A 5 -54.68 -31.50 -85.14
C ASN A 5 -54.99 -30.67 -83.88
N ASN A 6 -54.06 -30.80 -82.91
CA ASN A 6 -53.45 -29.79 -82.02
C ASN A 6 -54.10 -29.27 -80.72
N ILE A 7 -53.47 -29.73 -79.60
CA ILE A 7 -52.81 -29.03 -78.47
C ILE A 7 -52.68 -27.47 -78.53
N PRO A 8 -52.25 -26.80 -77.42
CA PRO A 8 -52.97 -26.21 -76.26
C PRO A 8 -52.92 -24.65 -76.27
N THR A 9 -53.41 -23.94 -75.23
CA THR A 9 -52.82 -22.72 -74.56
C THR A 9 -53.80 -21.61 -74.06
N ILE A 10 -53.57 -21.20 -72.77
CA ILE A 10 -53.79 -19.93 -72.00
C ILE A 10 -55.22 -19.30 -71.88
N PRO A 11 -55.60 -18.55 -70.81
CA PRO A 11 -54.92 -17.32 -70.32
C PRO A 11 -54.87 -17.11 -68.78
N ASN A 12 -53.85 -16.36 -68.33
CA ASN A 12 -53.95 -15.40 -67.20
C ASN A 12 -54.55 -14.11 -67.81
N PRO A 13 -55.41 -13.29 -67.16
CA PRO A 13 -54.90 -12.31 -66.17
C PRO A 13 -55.94 -11.67 -65.18
N PHE A 14 -55.43 -10.89 -64.20
CA PHE A 14 -56.11 -9.94 -63.27
C PHE A 14 -57.13 -10.50 -62.25
N GLY A 15 -57.19 -10.10 -60.98
CA GLY A 15 -56.49 -9.09 -60.19
C GLY A 15 -57.01 -9.10 -58.72
N SER A 16 -56.22 -8.51 -57.81
CA SER A 16 -56.58 -7.92 -56.48
C SER A 16 -57.74 -8.56 -55.68
N GLY A 17 -57.58 -9.11 -54.48
CA GLY A 17 -56.77 -8.67 -53.35
C GLY A 17 -57.68 -8.16 -52.22
N GLN A 18 -58.00 -9.01 -51.25
CA GLN A 18 -58.30 -8.69 -49.83
C GLN A 18 -58.58 -10.00 -49.06
N GLN A 19 -57.65 -10.42 -48.19
CA GLN A 19 -57.85 -11.48 -47.19
C GLN A 19 -57.47 -10.93 -45.80
N GLN A 20 -58.35 -11.18 -44.84
CA GLN A 20 -58.26 -10.88 -43.41
C GLN A 20 -58.35 -12.21 -42.61
N PRO A 21 -58.00 -12.25 -41.30
CA PRO A 21 -56.82 -12.98 -40.83
C PRO A 21 -57.14 -14.23 -39.96
N PRO A 22 -56.13 -15.07 -39.66
CA PRO A 22 -56.19 -16.08 -38.59
C PRO A 22 -55.41 -15.63 -37.31
N PRO A 23 -55.47 -16.39 -36.19
CA PRO A 23 -55.63 -15.84 -34.84
C PRO A 23 -54.33 -15.46 -34.10
N SER A 24 -54.51 -14.59 -33.11
CA SER A 24 -53.52 -13.92 -32.28
C SER A 24 -52.60 -14.86 -31.48
N ARG A 25 -51.30 -14.89 -31.83
CA ARG A 25 -50.22 -15.42 -30.97
C ARG A 25 -49.68 -14.30 -30.06
N ARG A 26 -49.44 -14.63 -28.80
CA ARG A 26 -48.76 -13.77 -27.80
C ARG A 26 -47.43 -13.23 -28.36
N PRO A 27 -46.99 -12.01 -27.98
CA PRO A 27 -45.69 -11.51 -28.42
C PRO A 27 -44.57 -12.33 -27.76
N LEU A 28 -43.81 -13.06 -28.57
CA LEU A 28 -42.48 -13.52 -28.17
C LEU A 28 -41.58 -12.28 -28.15
N GLN A 29 -41.05 -11.98 -26.98
CA GLN A 29 -40.10 -10.92 -26.71
C GLN A 29 -38.89 -11.06 -27.65
N GLN A 30 -38.58 -9.99 -28.40
CA GLN A 30 -37.42 -9.97 -29.29
C GLN A 30 -36.16 -10.25 -28.47
N ALA A 31 -35.43 -11.30 -28.85
CA ALA A 31 -34.08 -11.52 -28.37
C ALA A 31 -33.23 -10.29 -28.74
N PRO A 32 -32.39 -9.77 -27.83
CA PRO A 32 -31.45 -8.70 -28.16
C PRO A 32 -30.56 -9.15 -29.32
N PRO A 33 -30.06 -8.23 -30.17
CA PRO A 33 -29.22 -8.58 -31.29
C PRO A 33 -28.05 -9.40 -30.77
N THR A 34 -27.94 -10.63 -31.27
CA THR A 34 -26.77 -11.48 -31.08
C THR A 34 -25.59 -10.68 -31.61
N TYR A 35 -24.82 -10.06 -30.71
CA TYR A 35 -23.46 -9.70 -31.02
C TYR A 35 -22.82 -11.02 -31.44
N GLU A 36 -22.55 -11.18 -32.74
CA GLU A 36 -21.59 -12.16 -33.19
C GLU A 36 -20.36 -11.95 -32.31
N GLN A 37 -20.11 -12.91 -31.42
CA GLN A 37 -18.82 -13.03 -30.80
C GLN A 37 -17.85 -13.13 -31.97
N LYS A 38 -17.13 -12.03 -32.23
CA LYS A 38 -15.96 -12.08 -33.10
C LYS A 38 -15.17 -13.31 -32.64
N PRO A 39 -14.79 -14.21 -33.56
CA PRO A 39 -14.06 -15.39 -33.18
C PRO A 39 -12.88 -14.95 -32.32
N SER A 40 -12.77 -15.54 -31.13
CA SER A 40 -11.63 -15.38 -30.26
C SER A 40 -10.38 -15.50 -31.11
N ARG A 41 -9.54 -14.46 -31.08
CA ARG A 41 -8.24 -14.52 -31.75
C ARG A 41 -7.58 -15.83 -31.33
N PRO A 42 -7.06 -16.64 -32.26
CA PRO A 42 -6.41 -17.88 -31.90
C PRO A 42 -5.32 -17.54 -30.88
N SER A 43 -5.38 -18.15 -29.70
CA SER A 43 -4.34 -18.07 -28.67
C SER A 43 -2.99 -18.29 -29.38
N GLY A 44 -2.16 -17.26 -29.39
CA GLY A 44 -0.91 -17.30 -30.15
C GLY A 44 -0.10 -18.54 -29.77
N ARG A 45 0.31 -19.31 -30.78
CA ARG A 45 1.09 -20.53 -30.59
C ARG A 45 2.33 -20.20 -29.74
N ALA A 46 2.55 -20.93 -28.65
CA ALA A 46 3.76 -20.80 -27.85
C ALA A 46 4.99 -21.10 -28.74
N MET A 47 6.00 -20.24 -28.65
CA MET A 47 7.24 -20.32 -29.40
C MET A 47 8.42 -20.46 -28.45
N ARG A 48 9.43 -21.22 -28.88
CA ARG A 48 10.68 -21.34 -28.13
C ARG A 48 11.69 -20.33 -28.66
N LEU A 49 12.11 -19.43 -27.78
CA LEU A 49 13.07 -18.38 -28.10
C LEU A 49 14.29 -18.48 -27.19
N ARG A 50 15.43 -17.96 -27.66
CA ARG A 50 16.65 -17.85 -26.85
C ARG A 50 16.86 -16.41 -26.37
N PRO A 51 17.20 -16.21 -25.09
CA PRO A 51 17.54 -14.89 -24.58
C PRO A 51 18.76 -14.31 -25.29
N TYR A 52 18.68 -13.02 -25.63
CA TYR A 52 19.75 -12.28 -26.30
C TYR A 52 20.09 -11.02 -25.49
N GLN A 53 21.37 -10.72 -25.32
CA GLN A 53 21.77 -9.51 -24.60
C GLN A 53 21.84 -8.32 -25.55
N LEU A 54 20.91 -7.37 -25.38
CA LEU A 54 20.93 -6.08 -26.08
C LEU A 54 21.36 -4.97 -25.11
N LYS A 55 22.36 -4.17 -25.50
CA LYS A 55 22.93 -3.10 -24.65
C LYS A 55 22.36 -1.71 -24.94
N GLU A 56 21.34 -1.62 -25.78
CA GLU A 56 20.73 -0.34 -26.14
C GLU A 56 19.94 0.25 -24.95
N PRO A 57 20.23 1.51 -24.55
CA PRO A 57 19.59 2.13 -23.40
C PRO A 57 18.06 2.14 -23.47
N ALA A 58 17.50 2.30 -24.67
CA ALA A 58 16.05 2.32 -24.90
C ALA A 58 15.35 1.01 -24.47
N PHE A 59 16.01 -0.14 -24.57
CA PHE A 59 15.46 -1.44 -24.16
C PHE A 59 15.82 -1.76 -22.71
N VAL A 60 17.05 -1.42 -22.29
CA VAL A 60 17.54 -1.68 -20.92
C VAL A 60 16.81 -0.84 -19.88
N PHE A 61 16.75 0.48 -20.06
CA PHE A 61 16.06 1.40 -19.15
C PHE A 61 14.58 1.57 -19.48
N GLY A 62 14.14 1.11 -20.66
CA GLY A 62 12.73 1.10 -21.05
C GLY A 62 11.97 -0.12 -20.54
N ASN A 63 12.63 -1.10 -19.92
CA ASN A 63 12.02 -2.36 -19.48
C ASN A 63 11.23 -3.08 -20.59
N ILE A 64 11.74 -3.04 -21.83
CA ILE A 64 11.09 -3.63 -23.00
C ILE A 64 12.03 -4.64 -23.65
N CYS A 65 11.49 -5.78 -24.09
CA CYS A 65 12.20 -6.77 -24.88
C CYS A 65 12.11 -6.45 -26.39
N ALA A 66 13.22 -6.55 -27.12
CA ALA A 66 13.22 -6.57 -28.58
C ALA A 66 12.89 -7.97 -29.10
N VAL A 67 12.01 -8.04 -30.09
CA VAL A 67 11.66 -9.29 -30.80
C VAL A 67 11.68 -9.08 -32.31
N SER A 68 11.80 -10.17 -33.07
CA SER A 68 11.86 -10.12 -34.53
C SER A 68 10.47 -10.02 -35.15
N PRO A 69 10.30 -9.29 -36.27
CA PRO A 69 9.07 -9.31 -37.06
C PRO A 69 8.77 -10.69 -37.70
N GLN A 70 9.74 -11.62 -37.70
CA GLN A 70 9.52 -12.99 -38.17
C GLN A 70 8.77 -13.84 -37.15
N ASP A 71 8.95 -13.54 -35.85
CA ASP A 71 8.37 -14.31 -34.76
C ASP A 71 7.02 -13.71 -34.32
N PHE A 72 6.92 -12.38 -34.26
CA PHE A 72 5.72 -11.68 -33.81
C PHE A 72 5.26 -10.62 -34.81
N GLN A 73 3.95 -10.41 -34.86
CA GLN A 73 3.34 -9.34 -35.65
C GLN A 73 3.11 -8.10 -34.77
N PRO A 74 3.30 -6.87 -35.31
CA PRO A 74 3.03 -5.65 -34.56
C PRO A 74 1.54 -5.53 -34.28
N ASN A 75 1.19 -4.90 -33.15
CA ASN A 75 -0.19 -4.52 -32.91
C ASN A 75 -0.63 -3.49 -33.97
N PRO A 76 -1.89 -3.53 -34.45
CA PRO A 76 -2.39 -2.58 -35.46
C PRO A 76 -2.32 -1.11 -35.04
N ASP A 77 -2.33 -0.84 -33.74
CA ASP A 77 -2.23 0.50 -33.13
C ASP A 77 -0.78 0.95 -32.89
N GLY A 78 0.21 0.09 -33.21
CA GLY A 78 1.62 0.35 -32.97
C GLY A 78 2.04 0.27 -31.49
N SER A 79 1.17 -0.23 -30.61
CA SER A 79 1.49 -0.45 -29.19
C SER A 79 2.48 -1.60 -29.00
N ASP A 80 3.11 -1.61 -27.82
CA ASP A 80 3.99 -2.71 -27.42
C ASP A 80 3.18 -4.00 -27.22
N LEU A 81 3.80 -5.14 -27.52
CA LEU A 81 3.25 -6.46 -27.29
C LEU A 81 3.38 -6.83 -25.82
N TYR A 82 2.42 -7.58 -25.29
CA TYR A 82 2.59 -8.27 -24.02
C TYR A 82 2.91 -9.73 -24.29
N LEU A 83 3.99 -10.23 -23.70
CA LEU A 83 4.45 -11.60 -23.86
C LEU A 83 4.46 -12.29 -22.50
N LEU A 84 3.93 -13.51 -22.47
CA LEU A 84 3.98 -14.42 -21.33
C LEU A 84 5.16 -15.38 -21.51
N ILE A 85 6.10 -15.33 -20.58
CA ILE A 85 7.35 -16.09 -20.55
C ILE A 85 7.21 -17.24 -19.54
N ASN A 86 7.50 -18.46 -19.99
CA ASN A 86 7.42 -19.71 -19.21
C ASN A 86 6.08 -19.89 -18.48
N GLY A 87 4.99 -19.37 -19.05
CA GLY A 87 3.64 -19.44 -18.47
C GLY A 87 3.42 -18.57 -17.23
N PHE A 88 4.42 -17.83 -16.76
CA PHE A 88 4.36 -17.14 -15.47
C PHE A 88 4.60 -15.63 -15.56
N PHE A 89 5.68 -15.21 -16.21
CA PHE A 89 6.11 -13.81 -16.21
C PHE A 89 5.54 -13.06 -17.41
N VAL A 90 5.03 -11.85 -17.20
CA VAL A 90 4.59 -10.99 -18.31
C VAL A 90 5.57 -9.85 -18.49
N ILE A 91 5.91 -9.59 -19.75
CA ILE A 91 6.81 -8.49 -20.11
C ILE A 91 6.33 -7.79 -21.37
N SER A 92 6.62 -6.49 -21.45
CA SER A 92 6.40 -5.70 -22.65
C SER A 92 7.50 -5.95 -23.68
N ALA A 93 7.12 -6.11 -24.94
CA ALA A 93 8.04 -6.34 -26.04
C ALA A 93 7.72 -5.43 -27.23
N ARG A 94 8.76 -5.02 -27.95
CA ARG A 94 8.67 -4.18 -29.14
C ARG A 94 9.39 -4.86 -30.30
N ILE A 95 8.77 -4.79 -31.47
CA ILE A 95 9.38 -5.30 -32.69
C ILE A 95 10.51 -4.37 -33.10
N LYS A 96 11.68 -4.97 -33.34
CA LYS A 96 12.86 -4.26 -33.83
C LYS A 96 13.25 -4.78 -35.20
N GLN A 97 13.35 -3.86 -36.16
CA GLN A 97 13.81 -4.18 -37.51
C GLN A 97 15.25 -4.67 -37.48
N GLY A 98 15.53 -5.77 -38.18
CA GLY A 98 16.86 -6.40 -38.21
C GLY A 98 17.23 -7.21 -36.96
N PHE A 99 16.30 -7.43 -36.02
CA PHE A 99 16.55 -8.31 -34.87
C PHE A 99 16.44 -9.80 -35.29
N PRO A 100 17.39 -10.67 -34.87
CA PRO A 100 17.42 -12.06 -35.30
C PRO A 100 16.17 -12.82 -34.86
N GLY A 101 15.60 -13.61 -35.78
CA GLY A 101 14.49 -14.52 -35.47
C GLY A 101 14.90 -15.61 -34.47
N GLY A 102 13.92 -16.15 -33.75
CA GLY A 102 14.14 -17.18 -32.72
C GLY A 102 14.83 -16.67 -31.44
N HIS A 103 14.97 -15.35 -31.29
CA HIS A 103 15.59 -14.71 -30.13
C HIS A 103 14.66 -13.67 -29.51
N ILE A 104 14.91 -13.36 -28.24
CA ILE A 104 14.25 -12.27 -27.52
C ILE A 104 15.27 -11.52 -26.67
N SER A 105 15.31 -10.19 -26.76
CA SER A 105 16.28 -9.46 -25.96
C SER A 105 15.84 -9.37 -24.50
N MET A 106 16.74 -9.62 -23.56
CA MET A 106 16.44 -9.45 -22.13
C MET A 106 17.58 -8.75 -21.41
N SER A 107 17.23 -7.72 -20.63
CA SER A 107 18.18 -7.02 -19.77
C SER A 107 18.56 -7.89 -18.55
N ASP A 108 19.69 -7.60 -17.92
CA ASP A 108 20.13 -8.28 -16.70
C ASP A 108 19.07 -8.25 -15.58
N PRO A 109 18.40 -7.12 -15.28
CA PRO A 109 17.27 -7.07 -14.35
C PRO A 109 16.14 -8.05 -14.69
N GLN A 110 15.72 -8.09 -15.95
CA GLN A 110 14.63 -8.95 -16.42
C GLN A 110 15.00 -10.43 -16.28
N ARG A 111 16.22 -10.80 -16.70
CA ARG A 111 16.74 -12.16 -16.56
C ARG A 111 16.88 -12.58 -15.10
N THR A 112 17.37 -11.68 -14.25
CA THR A 112 17.52 -11.94 -12.81
C THR A 112 16.16 -12.18 -12.15
N TRP A 113 15.17 -11.35 -12.48
CA TRP A 113 13.80 -11.49 -11.98
C TRP A 113 13.16 -12.82 -12.40
N MET A 114 13.30 -13.20 -13.66
CA MET A 114 12.71 -14.43 -14.21
C MET A 114 13.57 -15.68 -13.99
N GLN A 115 14.77 -15.52 -13.42
CA GLN A 115 15.77 -16.59 -13.21
C GLN A 115 16.18 -17.29 -14.52
N ILE A 116 16.38 -16.52 -15.60
CA ILE A 116 16.72 -17.02 -16.93
C ILE A 116 18.20 -16.72 -17.25
N ALA A 117 18.96 -17.73 -17.65
CA ALA A 117 20.32 -17.57 -18.18
C ALA A 117 20.30 -17.31 -19.70
N LEU A 118 21.37 -16.72 -20.24
CA LEU A 118 21.49 -16.49 -21.69
C LEU A 118 21.58 -17.79 -22.52
N THR A 119 21.89 -18.91 -21.87
CA THR A 119 21.98 -20.23 -22.50
C THR A 119 20.65 -20.96 -22.56
N ASP A 120 19.63 -20.44 -21.88
CA ASP A 120 18.35 -21.13 -21.75
C ASP A 120 17.51 -21.01 -23.01
N GLU A 121 16.52 -21.88 -23.14
CA GLU A 121 15.47 -21.80 -24.14
C GLU A 121 14.15 -21.59 -23.39
N ILE A 122 13.41 -20.57 -23.78
CA ILE A 122 12.24 -20.10 -23.04
C ILE A 122 10.98 -20.17 -23.88
N ASP A 123 9.87 -20.55 -23.25
CA ASP A 123 8.57 -20.61 -23.90
C ASP A 123 7.93 -19.22 -23.84
N VAL A 124 7.63 -18.65 -25.00
CA VAL A 124 7.10 -17.30 -25.16
C VAL A 124 5.78 -17.36 -25.93
N GLN A 125 4.74 -16.76 -25.38
CA GLN A 125 3.43 -16.68 -26.02
C GLN A 125 2.84 -15.28 -25.88
N PRO A 126 2.05 -14.79 -26.87
CA PRO A 126 1.30 -13.56 -26.71
C PRO A 126 0.38 -13.61 -25.49
N TYR A 127 0.38 -12.53 -24.72
CA TYR A 127 -0.45 -12.38 -23.54
C TYR A 127 -1.56 -11.36 -23.82
N ASP A 128 -2.80 -11.75 -23.57
CA ASP A 128 -3.94 -10.85 -23.59
C ASP A 128 -4.29 -10.44 -22.16
N ALA A 129 -3.96 -9.20 -21.81
CA ALA A 129 -4.20 -8.63 -20.48
C ALA A 129 -5.70 -8.42 -20.16
N PHE A 130 -6.56 -8.43 -21.17
CA PHE A 130 -8.00 -8.17 -21.04
C PHE A 130 -8.83 -9.46 -21.08
N ALA A 131 -8.23 -10.59 -21.44
CA ALA A 131 -8.91 -11.88 -21.51
C ALA A 131 -9.28 -12.45 -20.12
N GLN A 132 -8.62 -12.02 -19.04
CA GLN A 132 -8.78 -12.60 -17.69
C GLN A 132 -9.78 -11.87 -16.77
N GLY A 133 -10.41 -10.77 -17.21
CA GLY A 133 -11.43 -10.07 -16.42
C GLY A 133 -11.29 -8.55 -16.42
N ALA A 134 -12.05 -7.88 -15.55
CA ALA A 134 -12.22 -6.42 -15.54
C ALA A 134 -11.14 -5.65 -14.73
N SER A 135 -10.36 -6.34 -13.88
CA SER A 135 -9.33 -5.75 -13.01
C SER A 135 -7.93 -5.78 -13.65
N SER A 136 -7.77 -5.23 -14.85
CA SER A 136 -6.50 -5.29 -15.60
C SER A 136 -5.53 -4.14 -15.31
N TYR A 137 -5.93 -3.13 -14.53
CA TYR A 137 -5.18 -1.88 -14.36
C TYR A 137 -4.63 -1.73 -12.95
N LEU A 138 -3.46 -1.09 -12.82
CA LEU A 138 -2.88 -0.77 -11.52
C LEU A 138 -3.56 0.46 -10.92
N GLY A 139 -4.12 0.30 -9.72
CA GLY A 139 -4.51 1.42 -8.87
C GLY A 139 -3.35 1.96 -8.05
N ASN A 140 -2.67 1.07 -7.34
CA ASN A 140 -1.57 1.42 -6.46
C ASN A 140 -0.41 0.43 -6.64
N MET A 141 0.81 0.90 -6.46
CA MET A 141 2.01 0.08 -6.61
C MET A 141 3.09 0.53 -5.64
N ASP A 142 3.63 -0.42 -4.88
CA ASP A 142 4.75 -0.16 -3.98
C ASP A 142 6.07 -0.55 -4.67
N VAL A 143 7.02 0.38 -4.69
CA VAL A 143 8.30 0.21 -5.38
C VAL A 143 9.44 0.51 -4.41
N GLU A 144 10.32 -0.46 -4.20
CA GLU A 144 11.61 -0.22 -3.56
C GLU A 144 12.59 0.36 -4.58
N VAL A 145 13.23 1.48 -4.27
CA VAL A 145 14.19 2.17 -5.13
C VAL A 145 15.55 2.27 -4.45
N GLY A 146 16.61 2.08 -5.23
CA GLY A 146 17.99 2.25 -4.79
C GLY A 146 18.91 2.64 -5.95
N PHE A 147 20.18 2.90 -5.66
CA PHE A 147 21.18 3.13 -6.72
C PHE A 147 21.60 1.82 -7.37
N ALA A 148 21.59 1.75 -8.70
CA ALA A 148 22.00 0.55 -9.44
C ALA A 148 23.53 0.42 -9.59
N GLY A 149 24.27 1.50 -9.40
CA GLY A 149 25.72 1.54 -9.61
C GLY A 149 26.42 2.49 -8.64
N LYS A 150 27.67 2.84 -8.95
CA LYS A 150 28.51 3.71 -8.10
C LYS A 150 28.09 5.18 -8.11
N LYS A 151 27.34 5.62 -9.13
CA LYS A 151 26.81 6.98 -9.20
C LYS A 151 25.67 7.12 -8.19
N SER A 152 25.87 7.98 -7.19
CA SER A 152 24.88 8.33 -6.18
C SER A 152 24.76 9.85 -6.06
N THR A 153 23.74 10.29 -5.35
CA THR A 153 23.56 11.69 -4.97
C THR A 153 23.03 11.75 -3.54
N GLU A 154 23.44 12.79 -2.80
CA GLU A 154 22.92 13.09 -1.47
C GLU A 154 21.62 13.90 -1.53
N ALA A 155 21.35 14.53 -2.69
CA ALA A 155 20.14 15.32 -2.89
C ALA A 155 18.89 14.41 -2.80
N PRO A 156 17.86 14.82 -2.05
CA PRO A 156 16.66 14.03 -1.91
C PRO A 156 15.88 13.94 -3.23
N TYR A 157 15.39 12.75 -3.54
CA TYR A 157 14.47 12.51 -4.65
C TYR A 157 13.04 12.80 -4.22
N ASP A 158 12.37 13.73 -4.91
CA ASP A 158 10.96 14.00 -4.69
C ASP A 158 10.10 12.85 -5.25
N GLN A 159 9.24 12.26 -4.42
CA GLN A 159 8.40 11.13 -4.82
C GLN A 159 7.42 11.47 -5.96
N ASP A 160 6.91 12.70 -6.03
CA ASP A 160 5.95 13.09 -7.05
C ASP A 160 6.66 13.25 -8.40
N GLU A 161 7.85 13.87 -8.42
CA GLU A 161 8.68 13.93 -9.63
C GLU A 161 9.13 12.54 -10.09
N LEU A 162 9.52 11.68 -9.15
CA LEU A 162 9.97 10.32 -9.44
C LEU A 162 8.81 9.47 -9.98
N ALA A 163 7.61 9.60 -9.41
CA ALA A 163 6.40 8.95 -9.92
C ALA A 163 6.04 9.43 -11.33
N ALA A 164 6.09 10.74 -11.58
CA ALA A 164 5.82 11.29 -12.91
C ALA A 164 6.81 10.77 -13.96
N ALA A 165 8.11 10.72 -13.63
CA ALA A 165 9.14 10.16 -14.50
C ALA A 165 8.93 8.66 -14.74
N PHE A 166 8.57 7.90 -13.71
CA PHE A 166 8.29 6.47 -13.83
C PHE A 166 7.10 6.21 -14.77
N ILE A 167 5.97 6.90 -14.55
CA ILE A 167 4.78 6.78 -15.39
C ILE A 167 5.10 7.18 -16.83
N HIS A 168 5.85 8.26 -17.03
CA HIS A 168 6.25 8.69 -18.37
C HIS A 168 7.08 7.61 -19.10
N ASN A 169 8.04 7.00 -18.41
CA ASN A 169 8.97 6.04 -18.99
C ASN A 169 8.34 4.66 -19.24
N PHE A 170 7.43 4.23 -18.37
CA PHE A 170 6.88 2.87 -18.37
C PHE A 170 5.37 2.79 -18.62
N ARG A 171 4.78 3.86 -19.18
CA ARG A 171 3.35 3.89 -19.53
C ARG A 171 2.92 2.66 -20.32
N ASN A 172 1.73 2.15 -20.02
CA ASN A 172 1.13 0.99 -20.69
C ASN A 172 1.98 -0.30 -20.59
N GLN A 173 2.90 -0.40 -19.63
CA GLN A 173 3.58 -1.66 -19.34
C GLN A 173 2.86 -2.42 -18.23
N ILE A 174 3.03 -3.74 -18.23
CA ILE A 174 2.49 -4.60 -17.18
C ILE A 174 3.54 -4.77 -16.09
N PHE A 175 3.11 -4.56 -14.84
CA PHE A 175 3.93 -4.80 -13.67
C PHE A 175 3.35 -5.90 -12.78
N SER A 176 4.25 -6.60 -12.09
CA SER A 176 3.92 -7.67 -11.16
C SER A 176 4.85 -7.65 -9.93
N PRO A 177 4.40 -8.15 -8.76
CA PRO A 177 5.23 -8.23 -7.58
C PRO A 177 6.54 -9.00 -7.82
N GLY A 178 7.63 -8.47 -7.27
CA GLY A 178 8.98 -9.00 -7.42
C GLY A 178 9.73 -8.52 -8.66
N GLN A 179 9.06 -7.82 -9.60
CA GLN A 179 9.69 -7.38 -10.83
C GLN A 179 10.83 -6.39 -10.58
N LEU A 180 12.01 -6.71 -11.13
CA LEU A 180 13.22 -5.91 -11.04
C LEU A 180 13.45 -5.17 -12.36
N LEU A 181 13.65 -3.86 -12.28
CA LEU A 181 13.94 -3.01 -13.44
C LEU A 181 14.97 -1.91 -13.12
N LEU A 182 15.43 -1.26 -14.17
CA LEU A 182 16.30 -0.09 -14.12
C LEU A 182 15.59 1.11 -14.73
N MET A 183 15.75 2.27 -14.12
CA MET A 183 15.29 3.54 -14.65
C MET A 183 16.43 4.54 -14.63
N ASP A 184 16.71 5.20 -15.75
CA ASP A 184 17.60 6.35 -15.74
C ASP A 184 16.82 7.59 -15.32
N TYR A 185 17.27 8.25 -14.25
CA TYR A 185 16.68 9.49 -13.76
C TYR A 185 17.76 10.57 -13.69
N LYS A 186 17.66 11.56 -14.57
CA LYS A 186 18.63 12.67 -14.68
C LYS A 186 20.09 12.18 -14.81
N GLY A 187 20.31 11.06 -15.52
CA GLY A 187 21.63 10.46 -15.77
C GLY A 187 22.17 9.56 -14.64
N ILE A 188 21.35 9.27 -13.64
CA ILE A 188 21.65 8.36 -12.54
C ILE A 188 20.77 7.09 -12.70
N PRO A 189 21.37 5.91 -12.88
CA PRO A 189 20.63 4.67 -12.99
C PRO A 189 20.11 4.23 -11.61
N LEU A 190 18.80 4.21 -11.48
CA LEU A 190 18.08 3.72 -10.32
C LEU A 190 17.66 2.27 -10.55
N ARG A 191 17.82 1.46 -9.51
CA ARG A 191 17.31 0.09 -9.43
C ARG A 191 15.96 0.14 -8.72
N MET A 192 14.97 -0.50 -9.32
CA MET A 192 13.60 -0.51 -8.80
C MET A 192 13.07 -1.93 -8.71
N ILE A 193 12.42 -2.25 -7.59
CA ILE A 193 11.79 -3.54 -7.32
C ILE A 193 10.33 -3.29 -6.96
N VAL A 194 9.41 -3.82 -7.76
CA VAL A 194 7.98 -3.81 -7.43
C VAL A 194 7.75 -4.77 -6.27
N LYS A 195 7.17 -4.29 -5.16
CA LYS A 195 6.91 -5.09 -3.96
C LYS A 195 5.50 -5.65 -3.96
N THR A 196 4.52 -4.80 -4.23
CA THR A 196 3.09 -5.13 -4.23
C THR A 196 2.42 -4.38 -5.37
N VAL A 197 1.29 -4.91 -5.81
CA VAL A 197 0.39 -4.25 -6.76
C VAL A 197 -1.03 -4.30 -6.22
N GLU A 198 -1.80 -3.25 -6.48
CA GLU A 198 -3.22 -3.14 -6.18
C GLU A 198 -3.96 -2.95 -7.50
N LEU A 199 -4.92 -3.83 -7.80
CA LEU A 199 -5.64 -3.82 -9.07
C LEU A 199 -6.95 -3.04 -8.94
N VAL A 200 -7.28 -2.29 -9.99
CA VAL A 200 -8.52 -1.50 -10.10
C VAL A 200 -9.30 -1.98 -11.31
N ASP A 201 -10.62 -2.07 -11.13
CA ASP A 201 -11.59 -2.28 -12.18
C ASP A 201 -12.07 -0.92 -12.74
N LEU A 202 -11.82 -0.65 -14.02
CA LEU A 202 -12.27 0.58 -14.68
C LEU A 202 -13.77 0.59 -15.01
N SER A 203 -14.47 -0.55 -14.86
CA SER A 203 -15.90 -0.66 -15.14
C SER A 203 -16.81 -0.13 -14.02
N MET A 204 -16.23 0.21 -12.85
CA MET A 204 -17.01 0.62 -11.68
C MET A 204 -16.86 2.11 -11.36
N LYS A 205 -18.00 2.78 -11.16
CA LYS A 205 -18.07 4.15 -10.64
C LYS A 205 -17.30 4.23 -9.31
N ALA A 206 -16.56 5.33 -9.15
CA ALA A 206 -15.81 5.71 -7.95
C ALA A 206 -16.48 5.22 -6.64
N GLY A 207 -15.88 4.20 -6.03
CA GLY A 207 -16.26 3.69 -4.71
C GLY A 207 -16.83 2.27 -4.67
N SER A 208 -16.03 1.23 -4.93
CA SER A 208 -16.10 -0.09 -4.25
C SER A 208 -14.98 -1.04 -4.70
N ASP A 209 -14.49 -1.82 -3.73
CA ASP A 209 -13.54 -2.94 -3.77
C ASP A 209 -12.32 -2.82 -4.69
N THR A 210 -11.34 -1.98 -4.28
CA THR A 210 -9.97 -2.31 -4.63
C THR A 210 -9.59 -3.64 -3.98
N GLN A 211 -9.11 -4.59 -4.77
CA GLN A 211 -8.39 -5.71 -4.18
C GLN A 211 -7.13 -5.14 -3.58
N GLY A 212 -7.09 -5.08 -2.24
CA GLY A 212 -5.99 -4.45 -1.50
C GLY A 212 -4.61 -4.96 -1.93
N PRO A 213 -3.54 -4.25 -1.55
CA PRO A 213 -2.19 -4.53 -2.02
C PRO A 213 -1.85 -6.01 -1.85
N THR A 214 -1.57 -6.70 -2.96
CA THR A 214 -1.23 -8.12 -2.93
C THR A 214 0.23 -8.33 -3.31
N PRO A 215 0.98 -9.12 -2.54
CA PRO A 215 2.31 -9.57 -2.93
C PRO A 215 2.25 -10.80 -3.86
N ASP A 216 1.05 -11.27 -4.25
CA ASP A 216 0.90 -12.45 -5.10
C ASP A 216 1.69 -12.25 -6.41
N PRO A 217 2.70 -13.07 -6.69
CA PRO A 217 3.49 -12.98 -7.91
C PRO A 217 2.66 -13.15 -9.20
N ARG A 218 1.45 -13.72 -9.10
CA ARG A 218 0.54 -13.88 -10.23
C ARG A 218 -0.27 -12.62 -10.52
N ALA A 219 -0.36 -11.69 -9.56
CA ALA A 219 -1.05 -10.41 -9.76
C ALA A 219 -0.28 -9.57 -10.76
N ARG A 220 -0.99 -9.02 -11.75
CA ARG A 220 -0.43 -8.24 -12.86
C ARG A 220 -1.39 -7.15 -13.23
N GLY A 221 -0.89 -5.94 -13.41
CA GLY A 221 -1.71 -4.83 -13.87
C GLY A 221 -0.96 -3.94 -14.85
N ILE A 222 -1.72 -3.28 -15.71
CA ILE A 222 -1.21 -2.28 -16.64
C ILE A 222 -1.03 -0.95 -15.90
N LEU A 223 0.15 -0.35 -16.03
CA LEU A 223 0.45 0.98 -15.51
C LEU A 223 -0.32 2.04 -16.29
N THR A 224 -1.07 2.88 -15.57
CA THR A 224 -1.82 4.01 -16.10
C THR A 224 -1.31 5.33 -15.54
N GLN A 225 -1.81 6.45 -16.06
CA GLN A 225 -1.49 7.78 -15.51
C GLN A 225 -2.08 8.00 -14.11
N GLU A 226 -3.15 7.29 -13.78
CA GLU A 226 -3.84 7.40 -12.50
C GLU A 226 -3.25 6.46 -11.42
N THR A 227 -2.32 5.58 -11.81
CA THR A 227 -1.67 4.66 -10.88
C THR A 227 -0.87 5.44 -9.83
N GLN A 228 -1.19 5.20 -8.57
CA GLN A 228 -0.44 5.73 -7.44
C GLN A 228 0.79 4.85 -7.19
N ILE A 229 1.95 5.48 -7.00
CA ILE A 229 3.21 4.77 -6.78
C ILE A 229 3.81 5.23 -5.45
N ASN A 230 4.01 4.29 -4.53
CA ASN A 230 4.66 4.55 -3.24
C ASN A 230 6.10 4.05 -3.31
N TYR A 231 7.05 4.89 -2.91
CA TYR A 231 8.47 4.56 -2.98
C TYR A 231 9.07 4.28 -1.61
N TYR A 232 9.77 3.15 -1.50
CA TYR A 232 10.52 2.73 -0.34
C TYR A 232 12.01 2.76 -0.66
N LYS A 233 12.84 3.24 0.26
CA LYS A 233 14.29 3.26 0.05
C LYS A 233 14.92 1.88 0.23
N ASP A 234 15.84 1.52 -0.64
CA ASP A 234 16.76 0.42 -0.39
C ASP A 234 17.75 0.84 0.71
N VAL A 235 17.67 0.15 1.86
CA VAL A 235 18.50 0.39 3.04
C VAL A 235 19.99 0.28 2.70
N LYS A 236 20.36 -0.49 1.66
CA LYS A 236 21.75 -0.73 1.27
C LYS A 236 22.38 0.44 0.52
N THR A 237 21.59 1.26 -0.16
CA THR A 237 22.14 2.28 -1.08
C THR A 237 22.12 3.69 -0.50
N GLY A 238 21.48 3.89 0.67
CA GLY A 238 21.42 5.20 1.31
C GLY A 238 20.68 6.27 0.50
N ILE A 239 19.80 5.86 -0.42
CA ILE A 239 19.03 6.82 -1.24
C ILE A 239 18.10 7.64 -0.34
N ASN A 240 18.10 8.94 -0.56
CA ASN A 240 17.23 9.86 0.16
C ASN A 240 15.97 10.15 -0.66
N ILE A 241 14.80 9.89 -0.09
CA ILE A 241 13.51 10.05 -0.75
C ILE A 241 12.69 11.02 0.08
N LYS A 242 12.41 12.19 -0.47
CA LYS A 242 11.53 13.18 0.16
C LYS A 242 10.09 12.73 -0.01
N GLY A 243 9.35 12.68 1.11
CA GLY A 243 7.93 12.32 1.12
C GLY A 243 7.10 13.18 0.18
N SER A 244 6.07 12.58 -0.43
CA SER A 244 5.09 13.30 -1.24
C SER A 244 4.24 14.26 -0.39
N ASN A 245 3.91 15.43 -0.94
CA ASN A 245 2.96 16.36 -0.33
C ASN A 245 1.48 15.94 -0.52
N ARG A 246 1.25 14.89 -1.32
CA ARG A 246 -0.07 14.36 -1.72
C ARG A 246 -0.33 12.94 -1.21
N ARG A 247 0.72 12.20 -0.84
CA ARG A 247 0.63 10.78 -0.42
C ARG A 247 1.18 10.59 1.00
N PRO A 248 0.74 9.54 1.72
CA PRO A 248 1.30 9.20 3.03
C PRO A 248 2.82 9.03 2.90
N ALA A 249 3.58 9.47 3.91
CA ALA A 249 5.00 9.14 3.95
C ALA A 249 5.13 7.60 3.89
N ALA A 250 6.01 7.10 3.03
CA ALA A 250 6.20 5.65 2.81
C ALA A 250 6.60 4.88 4.08
N ASN A 251 7.01 5.60 5.13
CA ASN A 251 6.97 5.08 6.49
C ASN A 251 5.54 5.21 7.03
N SER A 252 4.57 4.54 6.40
CA SER A 252 3.29 4.34 7.08
C SER A 252 3.62 3.51 8.30
N VAL A 253 3.48 4.15 9.44
CA VAL A 253 3.56 3.60 10.79
C VAL A 253 2.63 2.38 10.91
N VAL A 254 1.78 2.06 9.93
CA VAL A 254 0.84 0.95 9.96
C VAL A 254 1.15 -0.10 8.90
N ARG A 255 1.09 -1.38 9.31
CA ARG A 255 1.11 -2.53 8.41
C ARG A 255 -0.19 -2.56 7.57
N PRO A 256 -0.12 -2.68 6.23
CA PRO A 256 -1.31 -2.66 5.36
C PRO A 256 -2.35 -3.76 5.66
N ASP A 257 -1.95 -4.87 6.31
CA ASP A 257 -2.76 -6.09 6.40
C ASP A 257 -3.59 -6.22 7.70
N PHE A 258 -3.85 -5.11 8.41
CA PHE A 258 -4.34 -5.18 9.78
C PHE A 258 -5.88 -5.17 9.91
N LYS A 259 -6.45 -6.29 10.39
CA LYS A 259 -7.85 -6.40 10.83
C LYS A 259 -7.93 -6.46 12.36
N PHE A 260 -8.70 -5.54 12.97
CA PHE A 260 -8.90 -5.46 14.42
C PHE A 260 -9.50 -6.74 15.02
N GLU A 261 -10.29 -7.47 14.23
CA GLU A 261 -10.91 -8.76 14.57
C GLU A 261 -9.88 -9.85 14.94
N ASN A 262 -8.65 -9.75 14.44
CA ASN A 262 -7.59 -10.74 14.68
C ASN A 262 -6.80 -10.51 15.98
N MET A 263 -7.12 -9.47 16.76
CA MET A 263 -6.37 -9.13 17.98
C MET A 263 -6.72 -10.01 19.19
N GLY A 264 -7.75 -10.86 19.10
CA GLY A 264 -8.17 -11.74 20.20
C GLY A 264 -8.72 -11.00 21.42
N ILE A 265 -9.06 -9.71 21.27
CA ILE A 265 -9.74 -8.90 22.28
C ILE A 265 -11.22 -9.02 21.96
N GLY A 266 -11.95 -9.89 22.65
CA GLY A 266 -13.37 -10.08 22.37
C GLY A 266 -14.24 -9.02 23.05
N GLY A 267 -15.15 -8.41 22.29
CA GLY A 267 -16.34 -7.73 22.82
C GLY A 267 -16.28 -6.21 22.95
N LEU A 268 -15.25 -5.54 22.41
CA LEU A 268 -15.11 -4.07 22.46
C LEU A 268 -14.81 -3.45 21.08
N ASP A 269 -14.94 -4.24 20.03
CA ASP A 269 -14.15 -4.11 18.80
C ASP A 269 -14.54 -2.87 17.99
N THR A 270 -15.82 -2.53 17.91
CA THR A 270 -16.32 -1.46 17.03
C THR A 270 -16.10 -0.07 17.63
N GLU A 271 -16.48 0.17 18.88
CA GLU A 271 -16.28 1.46 19.54
C GLU A 271 -14.81 1.71 19.90
N PHE A 272 -14.08 0.65 20.29
CA PHE A 272 -12.65 0.76 20.52
C PHE A 272 -11.91 1.04 19.22
N ALA A 273 -12.16 0.29 18.13
CA ALA A 273 -11.51 0.55 16.84
C ALA A 273 -11.87 1.93 16.28
N ALA A 274 -13.11 2.41 16.44
CA ALA A 274 -13.49 3.74 15.96
C ALA A 274 -12.72 4.87 16.66
N ILE A 275 -12.61 4.80 17.99
CA ILE A 275 -11.86 5.78 18.79
C ILE A 275 -10.37 5.66 18.49
N PHE A 276 -9.87 4.43 18.39
CA PHE A 276 -8.47 4.17 18.07
C PHE A 276 -8.09 4.71 16.70
N ARG A 277 -8.89 4.41 15.67
CA ARG A 277 -8.74 4.95 14.32
C ARG A 277 -8.80 6.48 14.34
N ARG A 278 -9.65 7.09 15.16
CA ARG A 278 -9.74 8.56 15.27
C ARG A 278 -8.53 9.16 15.99
N ALA A 279 -8.05 8.54 17.06
CA ALA A 279 -6.88 8.99 17.82
C ALA A 279 -5.59 8.89 17.00
N PHE A 280 -5.42 7.77 16.30
CA PHE A 280 -4.24 7.50 15.48
C PHE A 280 -4.39 7.92 14.03
N ALA A 281 -5.55 8.43 13.61
CA ALA A 281 -5.78 8.97 12.27
C ALA A 281 -4.66 9.92 11.85
N SER A 282 -4.28 10.85 12.74
CA SER A 282 -3.20 11.80 12.48
C SER A 282 -1.85 11.13 12.15
N ARG A 283 -1.60 9.93 12.69
CA ARG A 283 -0.38 9.13 12.47
C ARG A 283 -0.50 8.19 11.27
N ILE A 284 -1.72 7.88 10.87
CA ILE A 284 -2.07 7.04 9.72
C ILE A 284 -2.09 7.88 8.44
N PHE A 285 -2.57 9.12 8.54
CA PHE A 285 -2.62 10.07 7.44
C PHE A 285 -1.24 10.69 7.16
N PRO A 286 -0.98 11.10 5.91
CA PRO A 286 0.24 11.80 5.54
C PRO A 286 0.53 12.98 6.47
N PRO A 287 1.79 13.19 6.92
CA PRO A 287 2.14 14.35 7.74
C PRO A 287 1.77 15.66 7.03
N GLY A 288 2.01 15.76 5.71
CA GLY A 288 1.63 16.92 4.92
C GLY A 288 0.11 17.17 4.79
N LEU A 289 -0.74 16.17 5.05
CA LEU A 289 -2.20 16.34 5.12
C LEU A 289 -2.62 16.72 6.55
N ALA A 290 -2.02 16.12 7.57
CA ALA A 290 -2.25 16.47 8.97
C ALA A 290 -1.88 17.93 9.25
N ASP A 291 -0.74 18.40 8.73
CA ASP A 291 -0.27 19.78 8.87
C ASP A 291 -1.20 20.79 8.20
N LYS A 292 -1.66 20.50 6.97
CA LYS A 292 -2.64 21.33 6.26
C LYS A 292 -3.99 21.42 6.97
N LEU A 293 -4.36 20.36 7.69
CA LEU A 293 -5.59 20.31 8.48
C LEU A 293 -5.38 20.86 9.91
N GLY A 294 -4.15 21.26 10.28
CA GLY A 294 -3.81 21.70 11.64
C GLY A 294 -4.01 20.61 12.70
N ILE A 295 -4.04 19.33 12.30
CA ILE A 295 -4.32 18.21 13.20
C ILE A 295 -3.04 17.89 13.96
N GLN A 296 -3.04 18.24 15.24
CA GLN A 296 -1.95 17.85 16.11
C GLN A 296 -2.04 16.37 16.48
N HIS A 297 -0.90 15.68 16.42
CA HIS A 297 -0.82 14.28 16.77
C HIS A 297 -1.20 14.01 18.23
N VAL A 298 -1.87 12.89 18.45
CA VAL A 298 -2.03 12.33 19.80
C VAL A 298 -0.66 11.81 20.24
N ARG A 299 -0.19 12.29 21.38
CA ARG A 299 1.10 11.90 22.00
C ARG A 299 0.93 11.01 23.21
N GLY A 300 -0.32 10.77 23.60
CA GLY A 300 -0.66 10.09 24.83
C GLY A 300 -1.91 9.25 24.74
N ILE A 301 -1.95 8.15 25.47
CA ILE A 301 -3.17 7.41 25.73
C ILE A 301 -3.16 6.97 27.18
N LEU A 302 -4.28 7.15 27.85
CA LEU A 302 -4.53 6.53 29.15
C LEU A 302 -5.56 5.41 29.00
N LEU A 303 -5.15 4.19 29.32
CA LEU A 303 -6.00 3.01 29.41
C LEU A 303 -6.32 2.73 30.88
N TYR A 304 -7.59 2.73 31.25
CA TYR A 304 -8.01 2.38 32.61
C TYR A 304 -9.08 1.30 32.61
N GLY A 305 -9.18 0.52 33.68
CA GLY A 305 -10.24 -0.49 33.81
C GLY A 305 -9.88 -1.58 34.82
N PRO A 306 -10.83 -2.48 35.17
CA PRO A 306 -10.58 -3.55 36.12
C PRO A 306 -9.37 -4.42 35.76
N PRO A 307 -8.69 -5.05 36.73
CA PRO A 307 -7.62 -6.00 36.44
C PRO A 307 -8.16 -7.16 35.59
N GLY A 308 -7.34 -7.67 34.65
CA GLY A 308 -7.73 -8.79 33.78
C GLY A 308 -8.41 -8.41 32.46
N THR A 309 -8.64 -7.12 32.17
CA THR A 309 -9.26 -6.65 30.90
C THR A 309 -8.28 -6.55 29.71
N GLY A 310 -7.06 -7.08 29.84
CA GLY A 310 -6.11 -7.14 28.72
C GLY A 310 -5.41 -5.81 28.36
N LYS A 311 -5.42 -4.79 29.23
CA LYS A 311 -4.77 -3.48 29.00
C LYS A 311 -3.30 -3.59 28.54
N THR A 312 -2.50 -4.40 29.21
CA THR A 312 -1.09 -4.64 28.84
C THR A 312 -0.96 -5.32 27.48
N LEU A 313 -1.89 -6.21 27.12
CA LEU A 313 -1.93 -6.84 25.79
C LEU A 313 -2.30 -5.81 24.72
N ILE A 314 -3.31 -4.97 24.98
CA ILE A 314 -3.73 -3.88 24.11
C ILE A 314 -2.53 -2.94 23.84
N ALA A 315 -1.86 -2.44 24.89
CA ALA A 315 -0.72 -1.54 24.74
C ALA A 315 0.42 -2.12 23.89
N ARG A 316 0.74 -3.41 24.07
CA ARG A 316 1.76 -4.10 23.25
C ARG A 316 1.32 -4.28 21.80
N GLN A 317 0.04 -4.59 21.57
CA GLN A 317 -0.49 -4.73 20.22
C GLN A 317 -0.54 -3.39 19.48
N ILE A 318 -0.85 -2.29 20.19
CA ILE A 318 -0.77 -0.93 19.66
C ILE A 318 0.64 -0.65 19.14
N GLY A 319 1.67 -1.01 19.89
CA GLY A 319 3.04 -0.79 19.45
C GLY A 319 3.45 -1.60 18.23
N LYS A 320 2.97 -2.85 18.12
CA LYS A 320 3.14 -3.67 16.92
C LYS A 320 2.38 -3.10 15.71
N MET A 321 1.17 -2.60 15.94
CA MET A 321 0.30 -2.04 14.90
C MET A 321 0.90 -0.77 14.31
N LEU A 322 1.47 0.09 15.18
CA LEU A 322 2.11 1.34 14.80
C LEU A 322 3.55 1.20 14.32
N ASN A 323 4.00 0.00 13.91
CA ASN A 323 5.34 -0.25 13.34
C ASN A 323 6.46 0.53 14.06
N ALA A 324 6.29 0.66 15.38
CA ALA A 324 7.11 1.54 16.18
C ALA A 324 8.45 0.86 16.45
N ARG A 325 9.39 1.64 16.99
CA ARG A 325 10.54 1.05 17.68
C ARG A 325 10.05 0.13 18.80
N GLU A 326 10.92 -0.76 19.24
CA GLU A 326 10.60 -1.69 20.33
C GLU A 326 10.04 -0.92 21.54
N PRO A 327 8.80 -1.21 21.97
CA PRO A 327 8.14 -0.42 23.01
C PRO A 327 8.85 -0.62 24.35
N LYS A 328 9.19 0.49 25.00
CA LYS A 328 9.78 0.48 26.33
C LYS A 328 8.66 0.34 27.36
N VAL A 329 8.56 -0.81 28.02
CA VAL A 329 7.57 -1.06 29.06
C VAL A 329 8.22 -0.86 30.42
N ILE A 330 7.53 -0.15 31.30
CA ILE A 330 8.01 0.20 32.63
C ILE A 330 6.86 0.09 33.60
N ASN A 331 7.11 -0.59 34.70
CA ASN A 331 6.13 -0.69 35.77
C ASN A 331 6.27 0.52 36.71
N GLY A 332 5.18 1.10 37.17
CA GLY A 332 5.17 2.25 38.09
C GLY A 332 6.10 2.07 39.30
N PRO A 333 6.09 0.91 39.98
CA PRO A 333 7.03 0.62 41.07
C PRO A 333 8.50 0.58 40.67
N GLU A 334 8.84 0.18 39.44
CA GLU A 334 10.23 0.13 38.94
C GLU A 334 10.83 1.54 38.77
N VAL A 335 9.98 2.55 38.55
CA VAL A 335 10.40 3.94 38.47
C VAL A 335 10.75 4.49 39.85
N LEU A 336 10.15 3.96 40.92
CA LEU A 336 10.28 4.46 42.29
C LEU A 336 11.48 3.81 43.01
N ASN A 337 12.68 4.35 42.79
CA ASN A 337 13.86 3.98 43.58
C ASN A 337 13.91 4.70 44.93
N LYS A 338 14.44 4.02 45.96
CA LYS A 338 14.64 4.58 47.31
C LYS A 338 15.70 5.69 47.36
N TYR A 339 16.51 5.83 46.32
CA TYR A 339 17.54 6.85 46.20
C TYR A 339 16.99 8.08 45.47
N VAL A 340 16.91 9.21 46.18
CA VAL A 340 16.48 10.51 45.64
C VAL A 340 17.33 10.86 44.41
N GLY A 341 16.69 11.21 43.29
CA GLY A 341 17.34 11.59 42.03
C GLY A 341 17.53 10.46 41.01
N GLN A 342 17.70 9.20 41.43
CA GLN A 342 17.85 8.08 40.48
C GLN A 342 16.56 7.83 39.67
N SER A 343 15.40 7.98 40.31
CA SER A 343 14.10 7.86 39.67
C SER A 343 13.90 8.89 38.54
N GLU A 344 14.40 10.12 38.74
CA GLU A 344 14.34 11.19 37.74
C GLU A 344 15.32 10.97 36.58
N GLU A 345 16.53 10.50 36.88
CA GLU A 345 17.53 10.15 35.86
C GLU A 345 17.02 9.02 34.96
N ASN A 346 16.38 8.00 35.55
CA ASN A 346 15.75 6.92 34.81
C ASN A 346 14.70 7.46 33.83
N ILE A 347 13.82 8.37 34.27
CA ILE A 347 12.87 9.02 33.37
C ILE A 347 13.59 9.73 32.23
N ARG A 348 14.63 10.51 32.49
CA ARG A 348 15.38 11.21 31.44
C ARG A 348 15.98 10.27 30.40
N LYS A 349 16.52 9.12 30.83
CA LYS A 349 17.10 8.09 29.95
C LYS A 349 16.06 7.48 29.00
N LEU A 350 14.81 7.33 29.42
CA LEU A 350 13.76 6.76 28.57
C LEU A 350 13.47 7.61 27.34
N PHE A 351 13.40 8.94 27.55
CA PHE A 351 13.12 9.92 26.50
C PHE A 351 14.37 10.29 25.69
N ALA A 352 15.58 10.10 26.26
CA ALA A 352 16.84 10.49 25.61
C ALA A 352 17.04 9.88 24.22
N ASP A 353 16.71 8.60 24.04
CA ASP A 353 16.85 7.92 22.74
C ASP A 353 15.92 8.52 21.68
N ALA A 354 14.68 8.82 22.07
CA ALA A 354 13.69 9.41 21.18
C ALA A 354 14.02 10.87 20.84
N GLU A 355 14.48 11.64 21.83
CA GLU A 355 14.97 13.01 21.66
C GLU A 355 16.18 13.06 20.73
N LYS A 356 17.13 12.13 20.89
CA LYS A 356 18.32 12.03 20.05
C LYS A 356 17.95 11.69 18.60
N GLU A 357 17.11 10.68 18.39
CA GLU A 357 16.69 10.30 17.03
C GLU A 357 15.90 11.42 16.35
N TYR A 358 15.07 12.17 17.09
CA TYR A 358 14.38 13.34 16.55
C TYR A 358 15.34 14.46 16.16
N LYS A 359 16.37 14.75 16.97
CA LYS A 359 17.38 15.77 16.63
C LYS A 359 18.19 15.40 15.39
N GLU A 360 18.42 14.10 15.15
CA GLU A 360 19.19 13.62 14.00
C GLU A 360 18.35 13.54 12.71
N LYS A 361 17.05 13.20 12.81
CA LYS A 361 16.21 12.87 11.64
C LYS A 361 14.96 13.74 11.47
N GLY A 362 14.68 14.64 12.42
CA GLY A 362 13.48 15.47 12.42
C GLY A 362 12.19 14.64 12.30
N ASP A 363 11.31 15.06 11.41
CA ASP A 363 10.02 14.43 11.14
C ASP A 363 10.12 13.01 10.53
N GLU A 364 11.32 12.60 10.08
CA GLU A 364 11.57 11.23 9.58
C GLU A 364 11.96 10.24 10.67
N SER A 365 12.00 10.68 11.93
CA SER A 365 12.31 9.81 13.06
C SER A 365 11.23 8.75 13.27
N GLY A 366 11.65 7.54 13.66
CA GLY A 366 10.72 6.46 13.98
C GLY A 366 9.89 6.78 15.22
N LEU A 367 8.66 6.25 15.30
CA LEU A 367 7.82 6.38 16.47
C LEU A 367 8.42 5.59 17.64
N HIS A 368 8.66 6.26 18.76
CA HIS A 368 9.04 5.65 20.03
C HIS A 368 7.83 5.53 20.94
N ILE A 369 7.57 4.33 21.45
CA ILE A 369 6.45 4.07 22.35
C ILE A 369 6.97 3.78 23.75
N ILE A 370 6.47 4.52 24.72
CA ILE A 370 6.78 4.35 26.15
C ILE A 370 5.49 3.95 26.86
N ILE A 371 5.50 2.76 27.46
CA ILE A 371 4.35 2.16 28.14
C ILE A 371 4.62 2.21 29.64
N PHE A 372 3.75 2.89 30.38
CA PHE A 372 3.74 2.92 31.85
C PHE A 372 2.61 2.03 32.36
N ASP A 373 2.95 0.87 32.90
CA ASP A 373 2.00 0.02 33.65
C ASP A 373 1.91 0.49 35.10
N GLU A 374 0.75 0.30 35.74
CA GLU A 374 0.50 0.77 37.12
C GLU A 374 0.89 2.23 37.35
N LEU A 375 0.47 3.12 36.44
CA LEU A 375 0.77 4.55 36.53
C LEU A 375 0.26 5.16 37.84
N ASP A 376 -0.79 4.59 38.43
CA ASP A 376 -1.33 4.95 39.73
C ASP A 376 -0.35 4.75 40.90
N ALA A 377 0.64 3.85 40.76
CA ALA A 377 1.68 3.69 41.77
C ALA A 377 2.61 4.92 41.87
N VAL A 378 2.83 5.61 40.75
CA VAL A 378 3.70 6.79 40.64
C VAL A 378 2.95 8.07 41.00
N CYS A 379 1.66 8.13 40.68
CA CYS A 379 0.85 9.36 40.75
C CYS A 379 -0.07 9.45 41.98
N LYS A 380 0.31 8.87 43.12
CA LYS A 380 -0.46 8.95 44.38
C LYS A 380 -0.90 10.39 44.68
N GLN A 381 -2.11 10.55 45.24
CA GLN A 381 -2.73 11.85 45.54
C GLN A 381 -1.75 12.77 46.28
N ARG A 382 -1.53 13.97 45.74
CA ARG A 382 -0.78 15.04 46.40
C ARG A 382 -1.44 15.32 47.75
N GLY A 383 -0.75 15.02 48.85
CA GLY A 383 -1.18 15.38 50.20
C GLY A 383 -1.91 14.31 51.03
N SER A 384 -2.04 13.06 50.59
CA SER A 384 -2.74 12.01 51.36
C SER A 384 -1.92 11.37 52.50
N GLY A 385 -0.96 12.09 53.09
CA GLY A 385 -0.05 11.55 54.10
C GLY A 385 0.30 12.55 55.20
N ALA A 386 -0.59 12.70 56.17
CA ALA A 386 -0.22 13.21 57.49
C ALA A 386 0.70 12.17 58.16
N GLY A 387 2.01 12.29 57.92
CA GLY A 387 3.05 11.50 58.58
C GLY A 387 3.75 10.47 57.68
N GLY A 388 4.93 10.83 57.18
CA GLY A 388 6.05 9.88 57.02
C GLY A 388 6.38 9.34 55.63
N GLY A 389 5.64 9.67 54.55
CA GLY A 389 5.86 9.06 53.23
C GLY A 389 6.02 10.02 52.05
N THR A 390 7.26 10.14 51.54
CA THR A 390 7.63 10.19 50.11
C THR A 390 7.23 11.40 49.23
N GLY A 391 7.95 12.53 49.36
CA GLY A 391 8.00 13.57 48.32
C GLY A 391 8.71 13.15 47.01
N VAL A 392 9.27 11.93 46.96
CA VAL A 392 9.93 11.36 45.78
C VAL A 392 8.93 11.03 44.67
N GLY A 393 7.70 10.62 45.02
CA GLY A 393 6.66 10.36 44.01
C GLY A 393 6.28 11.63 43.25
N ASP A 394 6.10 12.73 43.96
CA ASP A 394 5.76 14.03 43.37
C ASP A 394 6.86 14.58 42.45
N SER A 395 8.13 14.40 42.80
CA SER A 395 9.24 14.86 41.97
C SER A 395 9.35 14.09 40.66
N VAL A 396 9.08 12.77 40.69
CA VAL A 396 9.03 11.88 39.52
C VAL A 396 7.89 12.26 38.58
N VAL A 397 6.69 12.52 39.13
CA VAL A 397 5.54 13.00 38.36
C VAL A 397 5.83 14.34 37.68
N ASN A 398 6.42 15.29 38.41
CA ASN A 398 6.77 16.60 37.85
C ASN A 398 7.82 16.45 36.73
N GLN A 399 8.80 15.56 36.89
CA GLN A 399 9.79 15.27 35.86
C GLN A 399 9.16 14.65 34.60
N LEU A 400 8.16 13.77 34.76
CA LEU A 400 7.40 13.20 33.64
C LEU A 400 6.57 14.28 32.92
N LEU A 401 5.88 15.15 33.66
CA LEU A 401 5.12 16.27 33.10
C LEU A 401 6.02 17.26 32.35
N SER A 402 7.16 17.63 32.92
CA SER A 402 8.15 18.48 32.24
C SER A 402 8.72 17.83 30.99
N LYS A 403 8.88 16.50 30.98
CA LYS A 403 9.28 15.78 29.77
C LYS A 403 8.17 15.79 28.74
N LEU A 404 6.92 15.61 29.12
CA LEU A 404 5.79 15.69 28.18
C LEU A 404 5.64 17.09 27.58
N ASP A 405 5.82 18.15 28.37
CA ASP A 405 5.79 19.54 27.88
C ASP A 405 6.97 19.84 26.93
N GLY A 406 8.17 19.29 27.21
CA GLY A 406 9.30 19.38 26.28
C GLY A 406 9.09 18.54 25.02
N VAL A 407 8.39 17.41 25.16
CA VAL A 407 7.99 16.53 24.08
C VAL A 407 6.89 17.15 23.22
N ASP A 408 6.21 18.23 23.62
CA ASP A 408 5.27 18.96 22.76
C ASP A 408 5.92 19.55 21.49
N GLN A 409 7.25 19.60 21.42
CA GLN A 409 7.99 19.92 20.20
C GLN A 409 8.38 18.69 19.36
N LEU A 410 8.26 17.48 19.92
CA LEU A 410 8.72 16.21 19.33
C LEU A 410 7.53 15.38 18.84
N ASN A 411 7.37 15.30 17.53
CA ASN A 411 6.29 14.51 16.95
C ASN A 411 6.52 13.00 17.03
N ASN A 412 7.69 12.49 17.43
CA ASN A 412 8.05 11.08 17.30
C ASN A 412 7.83 10.21 18.56
N ILE A 413 7.10 10.70 19.57
CA ILE A 413 6.88 9.97 20.83
C ILE A 413 5.38 9.72 21.06
N LEU A 414 5.06 8.52 21.55
CA LEU A 414 3.74 8.14 22.04
C LEU A 414 3.87 7.52 23.43
N LEU A 415 3.19 8.13 24.40
CA LEU A 415 3.06 7.62 25.76
C LEU A 415 1.78 6.80 25.91
N ILE A 416 1.86 5.64 26.55
CA ILE A 416 0.69 4.84 26.93
C ILE A 416 0.75 4.61 28.43
N GLY A 417 -0.14 5.27 29.19
CA GLY A 417 -0.34 5.00 30.61
C GLY A 417 -1.43 3.97 30.82
N MET A 418 -1.24 3.09 31.80
CA MET A 418 -2.22 2.08 32.19
C MET A 418 -2.47 2.17 33.69
N THR A 419 -3.73 2.09 34.10
CA THR A 419 -4.14 2.06 35.51
C THR A 419 -5.29 1.09 35.73
N ASN A 420 -5.32 0.46 36.90
CA ASN A 420 -6.44 -0.38 37.33
C ASN A 420 -7.48 0.41 38.15
N ARG A 421 -7.14 1.66 38.53
CA ARG A 421 -7.91 2.50 39.45
C ARG A 421 -8.61 3.63 38.70
N LYS A 422 -9.90 3.42 38.41
CA LYS A 422 -10.77 4.44 37.78
C LYS A 422 -11.08 5.60 38.74
N ASP A 423 -11.18 5.30 40.03
CA ASP A 423 -11.39 6.24 41.13
C ASP A 423 -10.36 7.37 41.16
N MET A 424 -9.09 7.08 40.85
CA MET A 424 -8.02 8.08 40.81
C MET A 424 -8.11 9.06 39.62
N ILE A 425 -8.94 8.74 38.64
CA ILE A 425 -9.25 9.59 37.47
C ILE A 425 -10.55 10.38 37.75
N ASP A 426 -11.52 9.78 38.43
CA ASP A 426 -12.82 10.39 38.72
C ASP A 426 -12.77 11.34 39.94
N GLU A 427 -11.82 11.20 40.88
CA GLU A 427 -11.62 12.11 42.03
C GLU A 427 -10.75 13.34 41.71
N ASP A 428 -11.39 14.51 41.76
CA ASP A 428 -10.85 15.88 41.76
C ASP A 428 -10.12 16.38 40.51
N GLU A 429 -10.87 17.13 39.68
CA GLU A 429 -10.41 17.99 38.57
C GLU A 429 -9.23 18.93 38.91
N LYS A 430 -8.94 19.16 40.20
CA LYS A 430 -7.93 20.14 40.64
C LYS A 430 -6.72 19.56 41.36
N GLN A 431 -6.71 18.28 41.73
CA GLN A 431 -5.62 17.70 42.56
C GLN A 431 -5.04 16.37 42.08
N SER A 432 -5.66 15.69 41.11
CA SER A 432 -5.10 14.44 40.59
C SER A 432 -3.94 14.71 39.62
N SER A 433 -2.74 14.23 40.00
CA SER A 433 -1.56 14.19 39.12
C SER A 433 -1.78 13.33 37.88
N ILE A 434 -2.67 12.33 37.97
CA ILE A 434 -3.06 11.46 36.85
C ILE A 434 -3.96 12.22 35.89
N LEU A 435 -4.90 13.02 36.38
CA LEU A 435 -5.81 13.78 35.51
C LEU A 435 -5.07 14.87 34.73
N ASN A 436 -4.12 15.57 35.37
CA ASN A 436 -3.23 16.52 34.68
C ASN A 436 -2.41 15.83 33.57
N LEU A 437 -1.96 14.59 33.82
CA LEU A 437 -1.31 13.78 32.80
C LEU A 437 -2.32 13.40 31.71
N ALA A 438 -3.52 12.95 32.08
CA ALA A 438 -4.57 12.48 31.20
C ALA A 438 -5.09 13.57 30.23
N GLU A 439 -5.29 14.80 30.71
CA GLU A 439 -5.66 15.96 29.90
C GLU A 439 -4.59 16.29 28.85
N ARG A 440 -3.31 16.24 29.25
CA ARG A 440 -2.16 16.45 28.35
C ARG A 440 -2.00 15.31 27.34
N LEU A 441 -2.42 14.10 27.71
CA LEU A 441 -2.34 12.93 26.85
C LEU A 441 -3.44 12.90 25.77
N ARG A 442 -4.42 13.81 25.74
CA ARG A 442 -5.43 13.99 24.66
C ARG A 442 -6.36 12.81 24.35
N VAL A 443 -6.16 11.61 24.89
CA VAL A 443 -7.10 10.49 24.76
C VAL A 443 -7.17 9.68 26.06
N VAL A 444 -8.33 9.73 26.71
CA VAL A 444 -8.66 9.00 27.94
C VAL A 444 -9.76 8.00 27.60
N LYS A 445 -9.51 6.69 27.71
CA LYS A 445 -10.57 5.67 27.53
C LYS A 445 -10.49 4.55 28.56
N GLY A 446 -11.66 4.18 29.08
CA GLY A 446 -11.86 2.98 29.87
C GLY A 446 -11.97 1.74 29.00
N VAL A 447 -11.34 0.66 29.43
CA VAL A 447 -11.41 -0.70 28.89
C VAL A 447 -12.30 -1.54 29.78
#